data_AF-A0A229RFZ8-F1
#
_entry.id   AF-A0A229RFZ8-F1
#
_cell.length_a   1.000
_cell.length_b   1.000
_cell.length_c   1.000
_cell.angle_alpha   90.00
_cell.angle_beta   90.00
_cell.angle_gamma   90.00
#
_symmetry.space_group_name_H-M   'P 1'
#
loop_
_entity.id
_entity.type
_entity.pdbx_description
1 polymer ?
#
loop_
_entity_poly.entity_id
_entity_poly.type
_entity_poly.pdbx_seq_one_letter_code
_entity_poly.pdbx_strand_id
1 'polypeptide(L)'
;MRVLLTEAVFGDADDVGKALRELGCRVSTCHSRAGLCRALAPGGRCPFDEADAPDLAVDVRSVEPELTTREFGVICALRARVPVILTPAPGTCGPMIPPGLESRVVTADGEELIEACRGFLRSRTPAV
;
A
#
# COMPACT_ATOMS: atom_id res chain seq x y z
N MET A 1 12.81 -2.14 -3.11
CA MET A 1 11.85 -1.59 -2.11
C MET A 1 10.72 -2.59 -1.91
N ARG A 2 10.19 -2.70 -0.70
CA ARG A 2 9.07 -3.58 -0.35
C ARG A 2 7.84 -2.74 -0.08
N VAL A 3 6.74 -3.06 -0.73
CA VAL A 3 5.48 -2.32 -0.64
C VAL A 3 4.40 -3.24 -0.13
N LEU A 4 3.67 -2.80 0.89
CA LEU A 4 2.38 -3.37 1.25
C LEU A 4 1.31 -2.65 0.42
N LEU A 5 0.51 -3.40 -0.31
CA LEU A 5 -0.58 -2.86 -1.11
C LEU A 5 -1.92 -3.29 -0.53
N THR A 6 -2.80 -2.33 -0.30
CA THR A 6 -4.17 -2.52 0.18
C THR A 6 -5.18 -1.85 -0.73
N GLU A 7 -6.41 -2.34 -0.68
CA GLU A 7 -7.54 -1.85 -1.48
C GLU A 7 -8.86 -2.09 -0.73
N ALA A 8 -9.83 -1.21 -0.93
CA ALA A 8 -11.20 -1.41 -0.45
C ALA A 8 -11.95 -2.43 -1.33
N VAL A 9 -11.90 -2.20 -2.65
CA VAL A 9 -12.55 -3.00 -3.68
C VAL A 9 -11.51 -3.89 -4.36
N PHE A 10 -11.85 -5.16 -4.56
CA PHE A 10 -10.92 -6.10 -5.18
C PHE A 10 -10.62 -5.72 -6.63
N GLY A 11 -9.34 -5.60 -6.96
CA GLY A 11 -8.86 -5.32 -8.31
C GLY A 11 -8.52 -3.86 -8.55
N ASP A 12 -8.91 -2.94 -7.66
CA ASP A 12 -8.56 -1.52 -7.79
C ASP A 12 -7.04 -1.31 -7.75
N ALA A 13 -6.33 -2.15 -7.01
CA ALA A 13 -4.89 -2.08 -6.88
C ALA A 13 -4.12 -2.94 -7.90
N ASP A 14 -4.79 -3.62 -8.84
CA ASP A 14 -4.10 -4.53 -9.75
C ASP A 14 -3.11 -3.79 -10.67
N ASP A 15 -3.52 -2.67 -11.27
CA ASP A 15 -2.68 -1.87 -12.16
C ASP A 15 -1.51 -1.21 -11.40
N VAL A 16 -1.80 -0.64 -10.23
CA VAL A 16 -0.76 -0.07 -9.33
C VAL A 16 0.23 -1.16 -8.93
N GLY A 17 -0.26 -2.33 -8.53
CA GLY A 17 0.55 -3.47 -8.14
C GLY A 17 1.38 -4.02 -9.29
N LYS A 18 0.87 -4.02 -10.52
CA LYS A 18 1.63 -4.39 -11.73
C LYS A 18 2.76 -3.39 -11.99
N ALA A 19 2.45 -2.09 -12.04
CA ALA A 19 3.43 -1.03 -12.28
C ALA A 19 4.56 -1.03 -11.23
N LEU A 20 4.23 -1.19 -9.95
CA LEU A 20 5.22 -1.30 -8.88
C LEU A 20 6.15 -2.52 -9.06
N ARG A 21 5.60 -3.68 -9.47
CA ARG A 21 6.41 -4.88 -9.71
C ARG A 21 7.32 -4.72 -10.93
N GLU A 22 6.83 -4.13 -12.01
CA GLU A 22 7.62 -3.82 -13.22
C GLU A 22 8.77 -2.86 -12.91
N LEU A 23 8.58 -1.97 -11.94
CA LEU A 23 9.62 -1.08 -11.43
C LEU A 23 10.69 -1.80 -10.57
N GLY A 24 10.45 -3.06 -10.18
CA GLY A 24 11.34 -3.85 -9.31
C GLY A 24 10.99 -3.79 -7.81
N CYS A 25 9.82 -3.26 -7.44
CA CYS A 25 9.34 -3.35 -6.07
C CYS A 25 8.83 -4.77 -5.75
N ARG A 26 9.06 -5.22 -4.51
CA ARG A 26 8.43 -6.43 -3.97
C ARG A 26 7.08 -6.04 -3.36
N VAL A 27 5.99 -6.47 -3.98
CA VAL A 27 4.63 -6.12 -3.54
C VAL A 27 3.99 -7.26 -2.77
N SER A 28 3.54 -6.96 -1.55
CA SER A 28 2.78 -7.86 -0.66
C SER A 28 1.37 -7.33 -0.43
N THR A 29 0.45 -8.17 0.04
CA THR A 29 -0.91 -7.76 0.44
C THR A 29 -1.19 -8.22 1.87
N CYS A 30 -2.02 -7.50 2.62
CA CYS A 30 -2.39 -7.89 3.99
C CYS A 30 -3.60 -8.82 4.06
N HIS A 31 -4.46 -8.81 3.04
CA HIS A 31 -5.63 -9.67 2.94
C HIS A 31 -5.53 -10.64 1.76
N SER A 32 -6.14 -11.81 1.90
CA SER A 32 -6.37 -12.75 0.80
C SER A 32 -7.58 -12.34 -0.02
N ARG A 33 -7.78 -12.96 -1.20
CA ARG A 33 -9.00 -12.75 -2.02
C ARG A 33 -10.29 -13.17 -1.31
N ALA A 34 -10.21 -14.01 -0.28
CA ALA A 34 -11.35 -14.34 0.57
C ALA A 34 -11.65 -13.24 1.61
N GLY A 35 -10.88 -12.15 1.64
CA GLY A 35 -11.04 -11.04 2.59
C GLY A 35 -10.47 -11.34 3.97
N LEU A 36 -9.71 -12.43 4.14
CA LEU A 36 -9.12 -12.79 5.43
C LEU A 36 -7.74 -12.16 5.60
N CYS A 37 -7.51 -11.53 6.76
CA CYS A 37 -6.20 -11.02 7.15
C CYS A 37 -5.19 -12.17 7.17
N ARG A 38 -4.04 -12.00 6.49
CA ARG A 38 -3.01 -13.05 6.39
C ARG A 38 -2.43 -13.45 7.73
N ALA A 39 -2.35 -12.54 8.69
CA ALA A 39 -1.88 -12.84 10.05
C ALA A 39 -2.86 -13.74 10.83
N LEU A 40 -4.15 -13.70 10.47
CA LEU A 40 -5.20 -14.50 11.11
C LEU A 40 -5.51 -15.79 10.33
N ALA A 41 -4.97 -15.94 9.12
CA ALA A 41 -5.16 -17.13 8.32
C ALA A 41 -4.36 -18.31 8.90
N PRO A 42 -4.90 -19.54 8.90
CA PRO A 42 -4.14 -20.72 9.33
C PRO A 42 -2.82 -20.87 8.58
N GLY A 43 -1.70 -20.92 9.30
CA GLY A 43 -0.36 -20.99 8.72
C GLY A 43 0.09 -19.71 7.98
N GLY A 44 -0.71 -18.65 8.03
CA GLY A 44 -0.39 -17.36 7.43
C GLY A 44 0.61 -16.57 8.26
N ARG A 45 1.23 -15.57 7.63
CA ARG A 45 2.15 -14.63 8.27
C ARG A 45 1.77 -13.21 7.92
N CYS A 46 1.95 -12.31 8.88
CA CYS A 46 1.81 -10.88 8.66
C CYS A 46 3.03 -10.36 7.90
N PRO A 47 2.87 -9.59 6.82
CA PRO A 47 4.01 -8.93 6.16
C PRO A 47 4.85 -8.06 7.11
N PHE A 48 4.27 -7.50 8.18
CA PHE A 48 5.00 -6.69 9.14
C PHE A 48 5.80 -7.49 10.19
N ASP A 49 5.54 -8.79 10.35
CA ASP A 49 6.26 -9.64 11.31
C ASP A 49 7.49 -10.32 10.66
N GLU A 50 7.65 -10.18 9.34
CA GLU A 50 8.75 -10.81 8.61
C GLU A 50 10.03 -9.94 8.66
N ALA A 51 11.20 -10.59 8.58
CA ALA A 51 12.50 -9.90 8.57
C ALA A 51 12.61 -8.90 7.40
N ASP A 52 11.84 -9.14 6.34
CA ASP A 52 11.68 -8.29 5.18
C ASP A 52 10.36 -7.50 5.20
N ALA A 53 10.01 -6.90 6.35
CA ALA A 53 8.84 -6.03 6.49
C ALA A 53 8.74 -4.90 5.43
N PRO A 54 7.53 -4.44 5.06
CA PRO A 54 7.34 -3.36 4.09
C PRO A 54 8.10 -2.07 4.44
N ASP A 55 8.70 -1.45 3.42
CA ASP A 55 9.32 -0.11 3.52
C ASP A 55 8.27 1.01 3.35
N LEU A 56 7.14 0.69 2.71
CA LEU A 56 6.07 1.60 2.33
C LEU A 56 4.74 0.83 2.33
N ALA A 57 3.66 1.48 2.76
CA ALA A 57 2.30 1.00 2.52
C ALA A 57 1.58 1.93 1.53
N VAL A 58 0.87 1.34 0.59
CA VAL A 58 0.05 2.02 -0.41
C VAL A 58 -1.37 1.50 -0.28
N ASP A 59 -2.31 2.41 -0.09
CA ASP A 59 -3.74 2.12 -0.03
C ASP A 59 -4.41 2.70 -1.27
N VAL A 60 -4.94 1.83 -2.12
CA VAL A 60 -5.68 2.22 -3.31
C VAL A 60 -7.15 2.36 -2.92
N ARG A 61 -7.64 3.58 -2.97
CA ARG A 61 -8.95 3.94 -2.41
C ARG A 61 -9.88 4.47 -3.47
N SER A 62 -11.09 3.93 -3.49
CA SER A 62 -12.27 4.55 -4.08
C SER A 62 -12.89 5.57 -3.10
N VAL A 63 -14.16 5.93 -3.31
CA VAL A 63 -14.79 7.13 -2.71
C VAL A 63 -15.22 6.95 -1.25
N GLU A 64 -14.92 5.81 -0.63
CA GLU A 64 -15.34 5.49 0.73
C GLU A 64 -14.62 6.37 1.78
N PRO A 65 -15.37 7.01 2.70
CA PRO A 65 -14.79 7.90 3.71
C PRO A 65 -14.05 7.17 4.83
N GLU A 66 -14.43 5.92 5.11
CA GLU A 66 -13.85 5.14 6.19
C GLU A 66 -12.93 4.03 5.67
N LEU A 67 -12.03 3.55 6.52
CA LEU A 67 -11.27 2.34 6.24
C LEU A 67 -12.17 1.12 6.33
N THR A 68 -12.21 0.32 5.28
CA THR A 68 -12.74 -1.04 5.33
C THR A 68 -11.76 -1.96 6.05
N THR A 69 -12.24 -3.13 6.46
CA THR A 69 -11.38 -4.16 7.08
C THR A 69 -10.20 -4.55 6.20
N ARG A 70 -10.35 -4.48 4.87
CA ARG A 70 -9.30 -4.85 3.90
C ARG A 70 -8.14 -3.87 3.89
N GLU A 71 -8.40 -2.63 4.31
CA GLU A 71 -7.44 -1.54 4.34
C GLU A 71 -6.77 -1.42 5.72
N PHE A 72 -7.03 -2.34 6.67
CA PHE A 72 -6.40 -2.32 7.99
C PHE A 72 -4.87 -2.44 7.95
N GLY A 73 -4.29 -2.83 6.80
CA GLY A 73 -2.85 -2.69 6.55
C GLY A 73 -2.33 -1.26 6.77
N VAL A 74 -3.15 -0.23 6.51
CA VAL A 74 -2.84 1.18 6.82
C VAL A 74 -2.60 1.38 8.31
N ILE A 75 -3.47 0.87 9.17
CA ILE A 75 -3.34 1.01 10.63
C ILE A 75 -2.08 0.30 11.13
N CYS A 76 -1.81 -0.91 10.62
CA CYS A 76 -0.61 -1.66 10.95
C CYS A 76 0.67 -0.92 10.51
N ALA A 77 0.68 -0.34 9.30
CA ALA A 77 1.79 0.46 8.79
C ALA A 77 2.09 1.65 9.70
N LEU A 78 1.06 2.44 10.05
CA LEU A 78 1.20 3.60 10.93
C LEU A 78 1.74 3.22 12.32
N ARG A 79 1.27 2.10 12.89
CA ARG A 79 1.79 1.58 14.16
C ARG A 79 3.25 1.15 14.06
N ALA A 80 3.64 0.55 12.93
CA ALA A 80 5.00 0.15 12.63
C ALA A 80 5.90 1.32 12.17
N ARG A 81 5.36 2.55 12.11
CA ARG A 81 6.03 3.76 11.58
C ARG A 81 6.49 3.61 10.13
N VAL A 82 5.79 2.78 9.36
CA VAL A 82 5.96 2.66 7.92
C VAL A 82 5.12 3.77 7.26
N PRO A 83 5.71 4.58 6.35
CA PRO A 83 4.97 5.60 5.62
C PRO A 83 3.78 5.02 4.87
N VAL A 84 2.68 5.77 4.82
CA VAL A 84 1.46 5.40 4.09
C VAL A 84 1.19 6.43 3.01
N ILE A 85 0.98 5.93 1.79
CA ILE A 85 0.48 6.71 0.67
C ILE A 85 -0.94 6.24 0.36
N LEU A 86 -1.88 7.19 0.26
CA LEU A 86 -3.21 6.95 -0.29
C LEU A 86 -3.19 7.36 -1.75
N THR A 87 -3.69 6.49 -2.63
CA THR A 87 -3.76 6.74 -4.06
C THR A 87 -5.17 6.44 -4.58
N PRO A 88 -5.71 7.23 -5.52
CA PRO A 88 -7.06 7.03 -6.00
C PRO A 88 -7.15 5.74 -6.83
N ALA A 89 -8.26 5.03 -6.71
CA ALA A 89 -8.61 3.97 -7.63
C ALA A 89 -8.82 4.55 -9.05
N PRO A 90 -8.56 3.78 -10.12
CA PRO A 90 -8.75 4.23 -11.50
C PRO A 90 -10.15 4.81 -11.74
N GLY A 91 -10.23 5.99 -12.35
CA GLY A 91 -11.51 6.65 -12.67
C GLY A 91 -12.18 7.37 -11.50
N THR A 92 -11.51 7.52 -10.35
CA THR A 92 -12.05 8.26 -9.18
C THR A 92 -11.40 9.64 -9.01
N CYS A 93 -12.12 10.56 -8.36
CA CYS A 93 -11.64 11.93 -8.13
C CYS A 93 -10.90 12.02 -6.79
N GLY A 94 -9.65 11.54 -6.78
CA GLY A 94 -8.74 11.61 -5.62
C GLY A 94 -9.10 10.65 -4.48
N PRO A 95 -8.10 10.19 -3.69
CA PRO A 95 -8.38 9.32 -2.56
C PRO A 95 -8.95 10.15 -1.41
N MET A 96 -10.12 9.77 -0.89
CA MET A 96 -10.64 10.38 0.33
C MET A 96 -9.77 9.96 1.52
N ILE A 97 -9.25 10.93 2.27
CA ILE A 97 -8.46 10.66 3.48
C ILE A 97 -9.40 10.25 4.61
N PRO A 98 -9.22 9.08 5.25
CA PRO A 98 -10.03 8.70 6.40
C PRO A 98 -9.87 9.68 7.57
N PRO A 99 -10.97 10.02 8.28
CA PRO A 99 -10.92 10.93 9.42
C PRO A 99 -9.88 10.51 10.46
N GLY A 100 -9.05 11.46 10.90
CA GLY A 100 -7.99 11.25 11.88
C GLY A 100 -6.65 10.76 11.31
N LEU A 101 -6.56 10.55 9.99
CA LEU A 101 -5.32 10.17 9.30
C LEU A 101 -4.64 11.33 8.57
N GLU A 102 -5.21 12.53 8.58
CA GLU A 102 -4.79 13.69 7.76
C GLU A 102 -3.34 14.10 8.01
N SER A 103 -2.84 13.90 9.23
CA SER A 103 -1.44 14.21 9.62
C SER A 103 -0.49 13.01 9.54
N ARG A 104 -0.98 11.86 9.09
CA ARG A 104 -0.28 10.56 9.17
C ARG A 104 -0.03 9.92 7.82
N VAL A 105 -0.68 10.39 6.76
CA VAL A 105 -0.62 9.82 5.42
C VAL A 105 -0.25 10.90 4.40
N VAL A 106 0.23 10.45 3.23
CA VAL A 106 0.45 11.31 2.07
C VAL A 106 -0.52 10.88 0.98
N THR A 107 -1.10 11.82 0.25
CA THR A 107 -1.88 11.51 -0.96
C THR A 107 -1.00 11.71 -2.19
N ALA A 108 -1.06 10.77 -3.12
CA ALA A 108 -0.41 10.89 -4.42
C ALA A 108 -1.29 10.21 -5.48
N ASP A 109 -1.36 10.77 -6.69
CA ASP A 109 -1.94 10.03 -7.80
C ASP A 109 -1.06 8.83 -8.19
N GLY A 110 -1.57 7.99 -9.11
CA GLY A 110 -0.85 6.80 -9.54
C GLY A 110 0.49 7.09 -10.23
N GLU A 111 0.59 8.18 -10.99
CA GLU A 111 1.82 8.55 -11.70
C GLU A 111 2.87 9.09 -10.71
N GLU A 112 2.46 9.99 -9.81
CA GLU A 112 3.27 10.55 -8.73
C GLU A 112 3.83 9.45 -7.82
N LEU A 113 2.99 8.46 -7.46
CA LEU A 113 3.42 7.29 -6.68
C LEU A 113 4.54 6.53 -7.37
N ILE A 114 4.38 6.22 -8.66
CA ILE A 114 5.36 5.45 -9.43
C ILE A 114 6.66 6.23 -9.60
N GLU A 115 6.60 7.54 -9.85
CA GLU A 115 7.79 8.39 -9.92
C GLU A 115 8.52 8.47 -8.57
N ALA A 116 7.80 8.62 -7.47
CA ALA A 116 8.38 8.63 -6.13
C ALA A 116 9.09 7.30 -5.83
N CYS A 117 8.45 6.17 -6.16
CA CYS A 117 9.05 4.84 -6.01
C CYS A 117 10.31 4.69 -6.87
N ARG A 118 10.30 5.21 -8.09
CA ARG A 118 11.44 5.17 -9.00
C ARG A 118 12.60 6.00 -8.48
N GLY A 119 12.32 7.21 -7.99
CA GLY A 119 13.30 8.07 -7.33
C GLY A 119 13.98 7.39 -6.15
N PHE A 120 13.19 6.74 -5.29
CA PHE A 120 13.71 6.00 -4.14
C PHE A 120 14.58 4.81 -4.53
N LEU A 121 14.19 4.05 -5.55
CA LEU A 121 15.00 2.93 -6.03
C LEU A 121 16.33 3.40 -6.59
N ARG A 122 16.34 4.50 -7.36
CA ARG A 122 17.58 5.09 -7.90
C ARG A 122 18.53 5.57 -6.81
N SER A 123 18.03 6.18 -5.74
CA SER A 123 18.89 6.68 -4.65
C SER A 123 19.51 5.58 -3.79
N ARG A 124 18.97 4.35 -3.84
CA ARG A 124 19.48 3.19 -3.08
C ARG A 124 20.33 2.23 -3.91
N THR A 125 20.42 2.42 -5.21
CA THR A 125 21.41 1.73 -6.04
C THR A 125 22.74 2.47 -5.87
N PRO A 126 23.77 1.86 -5.24
CA PRO A 126 25.08 2.50 -5.17
C PRO A 126 25.60 2.72 -6.60
N ALA A 127 26.16 3.91 -6.86
CA ALA A 127 26.88 4.15 -8.10
C ALA A 127 27.99 3.09 -8.22
N VAL A 128 27.97 2.36 -9.33
CA VAL A 128 28.99 1.36 -9.68
C VAL A 128 30.29 2.08 -10.07
#